data_AF-A0A7S3AYF7-F1
#
_entry.id   AF-A0A7S3AYF7-F1
#
_cell.length_a   1.000
_cell.length_b   1.000
_cell.length_c   1.000
_cell.angle_alpha   90.00
_cell.angle_beta   90.00
_cell.angle_gamma   90.00
#
_symmetry.space_group_name_H-M   'P 1'
#
loop_
_entity.id
_entity.type
_entity.pdbx_description
1 polymer ?
#
loop_
_entity_poly.entity_id
_entity_poly.type
_entity_poly.pdbx_seq_one_letter_code
_entity_poly.pdbx_strand_id
1 'polypeptide(L)'
;HDVSSPAGAAPQRWQCYVATRQGDARIRHHMVAAHGPGRLLGVPRSEQWMADAPRAVPDGRPDAVKYAGLPDSFDWGDVSGTSFLEPMRDQLTCGSCYAFAGTSMLAMRARIRNSSLNAANLMLSPQAVVSCSGFAQGCDGGFAYLVAKQAMDFGIPTDPCFPYEAGIVEGRQPACSKQCADSSQR
;
A
#
# COMPACT_ATOMS: atom_id res chain seq x y z
N HIS A 1 -19.23 -22.43 17.00
CA HIS A 1 -18.86 -21.45 18.03
C HIS A 1 -19.25 -20.08 17.50
N ASP A 2 -20.42 -19.61 17.92
CA ASP A 2 -20.92 -18.26 17.65
C ASP A 2 -19.98 -17.23 18.29
N VAL A 3 -19.53 -16.27 17.50
CA VAL A 3 -18.97 -15.02 18.02
C VAL A 3 -19.98 -13.93 17.67
N SER A 4 -20.94 -13.75 18.56
CA SER A 4 -21.79 -12.58 18.57
C SER A 4 -20.93 -11.35 18.88
N SER A 5 -20.72 -10.50 17.87
CA SER A 5 -20.17 -9.16 18.05
C SER A 5 -21.08 -8.34 18.97
N PRO A 6 -20.53 -7.59 19.94
CA PRO A 6 -21.33 -6.75 20.81
C PRO A 6 -21.96 -5.62 19.99
N ALA A 7 -23.28 -5.48 20.10
CA ALA A 7 -24.01 -4.36 19.53
C ALA A 7 -23.55 -3.05 20.19
N GLY A 8 -22.98 -2.14 19.40
CA GLY A 8 -22.61 -0.79 19.86
C GLY A 8 -21.17 -0.33 19.54
N ALA A 9 -20.32 -1.16 18.94
CA ALA A 9 -19.01 -0.72 18.48
C ALA A 9 -19.13 0.06 17.17
N ALA A 10 -18.63 1.30 17.13
CA ALA A 10 -18.52 2.09 15.90
C ALA A 10 -17.66 1.33 14.86
N PRO A 11 -18.01 1.39 13.56
CA PRO A 11 -17.27 0.70 12.51
C PRO A 11 -15.80 1.14 12.54
N GLN A 12 -14.89 0.16 12.59
CA GLN A 12 -13.45 0.40 12.57
C GLN A 12 -13.08 1.04 11.23
N ARG A 13 -12.68 2.32 11.23
CA ARG A 13 -12.22 3.02 10.03
C ARG A 13 -10.75 2.74 9.77
N TRP A 14 -10.46 2.00 8.71
CA TRP A 14 -9.10 1.73 8.25
C TRP A 14 -8.70 2.81 7.23
N GLN A 15 -7.82 3.72 7.62
CA GLN A 15 -7.25 4.71 6.71
C GLN A 15 -5.79 4.36 6.43
N CYS A 16 -5.47 4.04 5.19
CA CYS A 16 -4.08 3.96 4.75
C CYS A 16 -3.73 5.15 3.89
N TYR A 17 -2.81 5.94 4.42
CA TYR A 17 -2.21 7.06 3.72
C TYR A 17 -0.99 6.56 2.96
N VAL A 18 -0.95 6.83 1.66
CA VAL A 18 0.33 6.90 0.94
C VAL A 18 0.92 8.27 1.30
N ALA A 19 2.13 8.29 1.85
CA ALA A 19 2.74 9.51 2.37
C ALA A 19 2.85 10.58 1.27
N THR A 20 2.32 11.78 1.52
CA THR A 20 2.56 12.97 0.69
C THR A 20 3.33 14.03 1.49
N ARG A 21 4.16 14.79 0.79
CA ARG A 21 5.03 15.83 1.35
C ARG A 21 4.21 17.02 1.83
N GLN A 22 4.39 17.45 3.09
CA GLN A 22 4.09 18.81 3.52
C GLN A 22 5.39 19.59 3.62
N GLY A 23 5.54 20.65 2.80
CA GLY A 23 6.34 21.87 3.06
C GLY A 23 7.84 21.81 3.37
N ASP A 24 8.36 20.84 4.13
CA ASP A 24 9.64 20.95 4.83
C ASP A 24 10.61 19.78 4.60
N ALA A 25 10.41 19.04 3.49
CA ALA A 25 11.28 17.95 3.05
C ALA A 25 11.45 16.78 4.05
N ARG A 26 10.56 16.65 5.05
CA ARG A 26 10.48 15.46 5.90
C ARG A 26 9.42 14.50 5.40
N ILE A 27 9.83 13.28 5.03
CA ILE A 27 8.88 12.17 4.84
C ILE A 27 8.44 11.71 6.24
N ARG A 28 7.27 12.18 6.70
CA ARG A 28 6.63 11.61 7.88
C ARG A 28 5.97 10.29 7.48
N HIS A 29 6.63 9.18 7.79
CA HIS A 29 6.00 7.86 7.76
C HIS A 29 4.93 7.78 8.86
N HIS A 30 3.69 8.09 8.51
CA HIS A 30 2.56 7.62 9.29
C HIS A 30 2.27 6.17 8.88
N MET A 31 3.01 5.20 9.44
CA MET A 31 2.49 3.83 9.47
C MET A 31 1.23 3.85 10.34
N VAL A 32 0.07 3.78 9.70
CA VAL A 32 -1.21 3.60 10.39
C VAL A 32 -1.69 2.18 10.09
N ALA A 33 -1.32 1.26 10.96
CA ALA A 33 -2.19 0.14 11.29
C ALA A 33 -2.93 0.56 12.55
N ALA A 34 -4.23 0.85 12.44
CA ALA A 34 -5.07 1.14 13.59
C ALA A 34 -6.18 0.08 13.67
N HIS A 35 -5.88 -1.01 14.36
CA HIS A 35 -6.92 -1.74 15.09
C HIS A 35 -7.33 -0.87 16.30
N GLY A 36 -8.56 -1.03 16.77
CA GLY A 36 -9.11 -0.40 17.97
C GLY A 36 -8.25 -0.48 19.26
N PRO A 37 -8.80 -0.03 20.39
CA PRO A 37 -8.06 0.70 21.42
C PRO A 37 -6.93 -0.13 22.02
N GLY A 38 -5.69 0.27 21.68
CA GLY A 38 -4.49 -0.05 22.44
C GLY A 38 -3.90 -1.44 22.18
N ARG A 39 -2.84 -1.47 21.36
CA ARG A 39 -1.48 -1.94 21.72
C ARG A 39 -0.76 -2.45 20.47
N LEU A 40 0.30 -1.72 20.08
CA LEU A 40 1.32 -2.27 19.19
C LEU A 40 1.96 -3.46 19.89
N LEU A 41 1.85 -4.66 19.30
CA LEU A 41 2.70 -5.77 19.68
C LEU A 41 4.14 -5.41 19.30
N GLY A 42 4.96 -5.07 20.29
CA GLY A 42 6.39 -5.37 20.25
C GLY A 42 7.40 -4.23 20.33
N VAL A 43 7.04 -2.95 20.36
CA VAL A 43 8.02 -1.89 20.71
C VAL A 43 7.34 -0.81 21.54
N PRO A 44 7.72 -0.58 22.81
CA PRO A 44 7.34 0.62 23.52
C PRO A 44 7.89 1.81 22.72
N ARG A 45 7.02 2.73 22.31
CA ARG A 45 7.43 4.02 21.76
C ARG A 45 7.98 4.84 22.92
N SER A 46 9.18 4.52 23.41
CA SER A 46 9.88 5.38 24.35
C SER A 46 10.47 6.54 23.54
N GLU A 47 10.06 7.76 23.88
CA GLU A 47 10.68 9.01 23.39
C GLU A 47 12.21 9.00 23.61
N GLN A 48 12.67 8.18 24.55
CA GLN A 48 14.05 7.90 24.88
C GLN A 48 14.88 7.38 23.69
N TRP A 49 14.31 6.57 22.78
CA TRP A 49 15.07 6.07 21.62
C TRP A 49 15.46 7.18 20.63
N MET A 50 14.63 8.21 20.47
CA MET A 50 14.99 9.39 19.65
C MET A 50 15.89 10.39 20.41
N ALA A 51 15.85 10.38 21.74
CA ALA A 51 16.73 11.21 22.57
C ALA A 51 18.15 10.63 22.67
N ASP A 52 18.27 9.30 22.68
CA ASP A 52 19.52 8.54 22.79
C ASP A 52 20.13 8.19 21.43
N ALA A 53 19.41 8.42 20.33
CA ALA A 53 19.94 8.28 18.99
C ALA A 53 21.13 9.24 18.81
N PRO A 54 22.34 8.76 18.48
CA PRO A 54 23.52 9.60 18.37
C PRO A 54 23.26 10.72 17.34
N ARG A 55 23.22 11.97 17.84
CA ARG A 55 22.94 13.18 17.02
C ARG A 55 24.07 13.56 16.07
N ALA A 56 25.22 12.91 16.20
CA ALA A 56 26.32 13.00 15.27
C ALA A 56 26.74 11.58 14.93
N VAL A 57 26.61 11.22 13.66
CA VAL A 57 27.33 10.08 13.15
C VAL A 57 28.78 10.55 13.01
N PRO A 58 29.75 9.93 13.69
CA PRO A 58 31.16 10.28 13.54
C PRO A 58 31.54 10.18 12.06
N ASP A 59 32.31 11.18 11.60
CA ASP A 59 32.81 11.39 10.24
C ASP A 59 33.82 10.31 9.77
N GLY A 60 33.39 9.05 9.82
CA GLY A 60 34.27 7.91 9.59
C GLY A 60 33.52 6.61 9.32
N ARG A 61 32.37 6.67 8.64
CA ARG A 61 31.66 5.45 8.22
C ARG A 61 32.41 4.77 7.07
N PRO A 62 32.72 3.46 7.17
CA PRO A 62 33.14 2.65 6.01
C PRO A 62 32.09 2.61 4.88
N ASP A 63 30.89 3.11 5.16
CA ASP A 63 29.71 3.09 4.29
C ASP A 63 29.63 4.27 3.32
N ALA A 64 30.51 5.28 3.44
CA ALA A 64 30.50 6.46 2.57
C ALA A 64 30.63 6.11 1.08
N VAL A 65 31.28 4.98 0.77
CA VAL A 65 31.42 4.46 -0.61
C VAL A 65 30.11 3.80 -1.11
N LYS A 66 29.29 3.24 -0.21
CA LYS A 66 28.10 2.46 -0.59
C LYS A 66 26.91 3.32 -1.03
N TYR A 67 26.91 4.58 -0.62
CA TYR A 67 25.87 5.55 -0.94
C TYR A 67 26.37 6.68 -1.84
N ALA A 68 27.65 6.65 -2.23
CA ALA A 68 28.22 7.55 -3.21
C ALA A 68 27.46 7.42 -4.54
N GLY A 69 26.84 8.50 -5.00
CA GLY A 69 26.05 8.53 -6.24
C GLY A 69 24.54 8.41 -6.08
N LEU A 70 24.02 8.26 -4.85
CA LEU A 70 22.61 8.51 -4.60
C LEU A 70 22.35 10.03 -4.51
N PRO A 71 21.19 10.51 -4.97
CA PRO A 71 20.83 11.91 -4.82
C PRO A 71 20.49 12.25 -3.37
N ASP A 72 20.72 13.49 -2.97
CA ASP A 72 20.38 14.01 -1.63
C ASP A 72 18.87 13.93 -1.33
N SER A 73 18.05 13.98 -2.39
CA SER A 73 16.61 13.81 -2.33
C SER A 73 16.10 13.08 -3.58
N PHE A 74 15.04 12.30 -3.42
CA PHE A 74 14.45 11.56 -4.52
C PHE A 74 12.92 11.48 -4.36
N ASP A 75 12.20 11.71 -5.45
CA ASP A 75 10.74 11.62 -5.49
C ASP A 75 10.30 10.93 -6.79
N TRP A 76 9.58 9.80 -6.67
CA TRP A 76 9.00 9.12 -7.84
C TRP A 76 7.89 9.96 -8.51
N GLY A 77 7.37 10.97 -7.84
CA GLY A 77 6.44 11.96 -8.38
C GLY A 77 7.10 13.01 -9.28
N ASP A 78 8.43 13.14 -9.24
CA ASP A 78 9.18 14.07 -10.08
C ASP A 78 10.59 13.54 -10.33
N VAL A 79 10.71 12.65 -11.31
CA VAL A 79 11.99 12.21 -11.86
C VAL A 79 12.22 12.98 -13.16
N SER A 80 12.92 14.11 -13.05
CA SER A 80 13.22 15.00 -14.19
C SER A 80 11.97 15.46 -14.95
N GLY A 81 10.92 15.86 -14.23
CA GLY A 81 9.64 16.30 -14.80
C GLY A 81 8.67 15.17 -15.15
N THR A 82 9.03 13.91 -14.87
CA THR A 82 8.18 12.74 -15.10
C THR A 82 7.72 12.14 -13.77
N SER A 83 6.40 12.03 -13.59
CA SER A 83 5.82 11.29 -12.45
C SER A 83 5.58 9.83 -12.83
N PHE A 84 5.82 8.94 -11.87
CA PHE A 84 5.49 7.51 -11.93
C PHE A 84 4.42 7.12 -10.90
N LEU A 85 3.95 8.08 -10.09
CA LEU A 85 2.94 7.83 -9.07
C LEU A 85 1.59 7.55 -9.71
N GLU A 86 0.80 6.68 -9.08
CA GLU A 86 -0.64 6.61 -9.35
C GLU A 86 -1.39 7.73 -8.61
N PRO A 87 -2.61 8.09 -9.07
CA PRO A 87 -3.50 8.96 -8.31
C PRO A 87 -3.76 8.38 -6.91
N MET A 88 -3.95 9.25 -5.92
CA MET A 88 -4.37 8.81 -4.59
C MET A 88 -5.73 8.13 -4.65
N ARG A 89 -5.89 7.02 -3.93
CA ARG A 89 -7.12 6.21 -3.89
C ARG A 89 -7.60 6.02 -2.45
N ASP A 90 -8.87 5.65 -2.29
CA ASP A 90 -9.50 5.40 -1.00
C ASP A 90 -9.98 3.94 -0.89
N GLN A 91 -9.58 3.25 0.17
CA GLN A 91 -10.04 1.88 0.50
C GLN A 91 -11.42 1.87 1.18
N LEU A 92 -11.95 3.05 1.51
CA LEU A 92 -13.23 3.24 2.17
C LEU A 92 -13.31 2.42 3.48
N THR A 93 -14.37 1.62 3.69
CA THR A 93 -14.56 0.89 4.96
C THR A 93 -13.86 -0.47 5.03
N CYS A 94 -13.37 -0.99 3.90
CA CYS A 94 -12.75 -2.30 3.83
C CYS A 94 -11.29 -2.25 4.32
N GLY A 95 -10.85 -3.25 5.10
CA GLY A 95 -9.46 -3.40 5.57
C GLY A 95 -8.47 -3.84 4.47
N SER A 96 -8.61 -3.32 3.25
CA SER A 96 -7.84 -3.75 2.07
C SER A 96 -6.56 -2.96 1.83
N CYS A 97 -5.99 -2.32 2.85
CA CYS A 97 -4.79 -1.51 2.71
C CYS A 97 -3.61 -2.24 2.09
N TYR A 98 -3.45 -3.52 2.44
CA TYR A 98 -2.43 -4.40 1.90
C TYR A 98 -2.58 -4.59 0.39
N ALA A 99 -3.82 -4.64 -0.10
CA ALA A 99 -4.13 -4.79 -1.51
C ALA A 99 -3.74 -3.53 -2.27
N PHE A 100 -4.21 -2.35 -1.81
CA PHE A 100 -3.81 -1.06 -2.39
C PHE A 100 -2.29 -0.90 -2.41
N ALA A 101 -1.63 -0.99 -1.24
CA ALA A 101 -0.17 -0.83 -1.17
C ALA A 101 0.59 -1.80 -2.08
N GLY A 102 0.17 -3.06 -2.14
CA GLY A 102 0.79 -4.07 -3.01
C GLY A 102 0.58 -3.78 -4.50
N THR A 103 -0.66 -3.50 -4.91
CA THR A 103 -1.00 -3.23 -6.31
C THR A 103 -0.36 -1.94 -6.81
N SER A 104 -0.37 -0.86 -6.02
CA SER A 104 0.23 0.42 -6.36
C SER A 104 1.75 0.27 -6.54
N MET A 105 2.43 -0.41 -5.60
CA MET A 105 3.87 -0.65 -5.71
C MET A 105 4.23 -1.40 -7.00
N LEU A 106 3.47 -2.45 -7.35
CA LEU A 106 3.72 -3.24 -8.55
C LEU A 106 3.45 -2.43 -9.83
N ALA A 107 2.34 -1.69 -9.87
CA ALA A 107 2.00 -0.81 -10.99
C ALA A 107 3.08 0.26 -11.21
N MET A 108 3.49 0.96 -10.15
CA MET A 108 4.55 1.98 -10.20
C MET A 108 5.87 1.39 -10.69
N ARG A 109 6.29 0.22 -10.19
CA ARG A 109 7.50 -0.46 -10.67
C ARG A 109 7.41 -0.82 -12.15
N ALA A 110 6.25 -1.27 -12.63
CA ALA A 110 6.03 -1.55 -14.05
C ALA A 110 6.12 -0.27 -14.90
N ARG A 111 5.54 0.84 -14.43
CA ARG A 111 5.64 2.16 -15.08
C ARG A 111 7.09 2.68 -15.16
N ILE A 112 7.87 2.51 -14.08
CA ILE A 112 9.29 2.87 -14.04
C ILE A 112 10.09 2.07 -15.07
N ARG A 113 9.77 0.77 -15.22
CA ARG A 113 10.48 -0.13 -16.12
C ARG A 113 10.05 0.01 -17.58
N ASN A 114 8.85 0.49 -17.85
CA ASN A 114 8.29 0.61 -19.18
C ASN A 114 7.49 1.91 -19.33
N SER A 115 8.04 2.84 -20.11
CA SER A 115 7.44 4.16 -20.37
C SER A 115 6.07 4.09 -21.05
N SER A 116 5.78 3.05 -21.84
CA SER A 116 4.45 2.87 -22.44
C SER A 116 3.38 2.57 -21.39
N LEU A 117 3.73 1.82 -20.33
CA LEU A 117 2.83 1.57 -19.20
C LEU A 117 2.66 2.82 -18.32
N ASN A 118 3.69 3.67 -18.24
CA ASN A 118 3.57 4.98 -17.60
C ASN A 118 2.62 5.89 -18.39
N ALA A 119 2.80 5.99 -19.71
CA ALA A 119 1.93 6.78 -20.58
C ALA A 119 0.47 6.30 -20.56
N ALA A 120 0.26 4.99 -20.42
CA ALA A 120 -1.07 4.38 -20.27
C ALA A 120 -1.65 4.50 -18.84
N ASN A 121 -0.93 5.12 -17.89
CA ASN A 121 -1.33 5.19 -16.49
C ASN A 121 -1.74 3.84 -15.91
N LEU A 122 -0.94 2.78 -16.13
CA LEU A 122 -1.24 1.42 -15.67
C LEU A 122 -1.65 1.39 -14.20
N MET A 123 -2.84 0.87 -13.90
CA MET A 123 -3.32 0.63 -12.53
C MET A 123 -3.74 -0.83 -12.41
N LEU A 124 -3.41 -1.46 -11.30
CA LEU A 124 -3.79 -2.83 -10.99
C LEU A 124 -4.99 -2.84 -10.04
N SER A 125 -5.82 -3.88 -10.14
CA SER A 125 -7.05 -4.01 -9.35
C SER A 125 -6.77 -4.51 -7.93
N PRO A 126 -6.94 -3.67 -6.88
CA PRO A 126 -6.98 -4.15 -5.51
C PRO A 126 -8.24 -4.99 -5.25
N GLN A 127 -9.32 -4.79 -6.01
CA GLN A 127 -10.53 -5.60 -5.90
C GLN A 127 -10.26 -7.06 -6.22
N ALA A 128 -9.50 -7.34 -7.29
CA ALA A 128 -9.13 -8.71 -7.64
C ALA A 128 -8.31 -9.39 -6.53
N VAL A 129 -7.45 -8.63 -5.85
CA VAL A 129 -6.71 -9.13 -4.67
C VAL A 129 -7.65 -9.39 -3.51
N VAL A 130 -8.56 -8.47 -3.20
CA VAL A 130 -9.53 -8.62 -2.10
C VAL A 130 -10.48 -9.80 -2.35
N SER A 131 -11.05 -9.89 -3.55
CA SER A 131 -12.08 -10.86 -3.92
C SER A 131 -11.55 -12.25 -4.25
N CYS A 132 -10.38 -12.36 -4.87
CA CYS A 132 -9.91 -13.62 -5.46
C CYS A 132 -8.67 -14.22 -4.80
N SER A 133 -7.98 -13.49 -3.92
CA SER A 133 -6.76 -14.01 -3.30
C SER A 133 -7.05 -15.14 -2.32
N GLY A 134 -6.42 -16.29 -2.55
CA GLY A 134 -6.32 -17.34 -1.53
C GLY A 134 -5.23 -17.08 -0.49
N PHE A 135 -4.43 -16.01 -0.63
CA PHE A 135 -3.33 -15.68 0.28
C PHE A 135 -3.67 -14.57 1.28
N ALA A 136 -4.86 -13.97 1.18
CA ALA A 136 -5.31 -12.88 2.05
C ALA A 136 -6.72 -13.15 2.60
N GLN A 137 -7.19 -12.29 3.49
CA GLN A 137 -8.47 -12.44 4.19
C GLN A 137 -9.49 -11.39 3.71
N GLY A 138 -9.38 -10.95 2.45
CA GLY A 138 -10.29 -9.94 1.89
C GLY A 138 -10.27 -8.65 2.70
N CYS A 139 -11.45 -8.17 3.12
CA CYS A 139 -11.55 -6.97 3.96
C CYS A 139 -11.05 -7.14 5.40
N ASP A 140 -10.75 -8.37 5.86
CA ASP A 140 -10.17 -8.60 7.19
C ASP A 140 -8.63 -8.47 7.21
N GLY A 141 -8.03 -8.16 6.06
CA GLY A 141 -6.62 -7.79 5.95
C GLY A 141 -5.76 -8.78 5.17
N GLY A 142 -4.45 -8.50 5.18
CA GLY A 142 -3.45 -9.27 4.45
C GLY A 142 -2.08 -8.58 4.46
N PHE A 143 -1.15 -9.09 3.65
CA PHE A 143 0.23 -8.56 3.56
C PHE A 143 0.61 -8.26 2.11
N ALA A 144 1.22 -7.09 1.87
CA ALA A 144 1.66 -6.68 0.53
C ALA A 144 2.65 -7.68 -0.12
N TYR A 145 3.45 -8.38 0.69
CA TYR A 145 4.31 -9.47 0.22
C TYR A 145 3.50 -10.58 -0.48
N LEU A 146 2.35 -10.96 0.08
CA LEU A 146 1.47 -11.99 -0.49
C LEU A 146 0.72 -11.49 -1.73
N VAL A 147 0.51 -10.18 -1.85
CA VAL A 147 0.02 -9.56 -3.10
C VAL A 147 1.04 -9.73 -4.22
N ALA A 148 2.33 -9.49 -3.93
CA ALA A 148 3.40 -9.76 -4.91
C ALA A 148 3.49 -11.25 -5.27
N LYS A 149 3.30 -12.16 -4.29
CA LYS A 149 3.21 -13.59 -4.56
C LYS A 149 2.03 -13.93 -5.49
N GLN A 150 0.86 -13.36 -5.25
CA GLN A 150 -0.28 -13.53 -6.15
C GLN A 150 0.02 -13.02 -7.56
N ALA A 151 0.66 -11.86 -7.69
CA ALA A 151 1.05 -11.33 -8.99
C ALA A 151 1.99 -12.28 -9.74
N MET A 152 2.90 -12.95 -9.04
CA MET A 152 3.80 -13.94 -9.63
C MET A 152 3.09 -15.24 -10.02
N ASP A 153 2.24 -15.78 -9.13
CA ASP A 153 1.63 -17.10 -9.32
C ASP A 153 0.41 -17.06 -10.27
N PHE A 154 -0.38 -15.97 -10.22
CA PHE A 154 -1.68 -15.87 -10.87
C PHE A 154 -1.88 -14.58 -11.69
N GLY A 155 -1.00 -13.58 -11.53
CA GLY A 155 -1.21 -12.25 -12.07
C GLY A 155 -2.20 -11.41 -11.24
N ILE A 156 -2.30 -10.14 -11.61
CA ILE A 156 -3.31 -9.21 -11.09
C ILE A 156 -3.84 -8.44 -12.31
N PRO A 157 -5.16 -8.45 -12.56
CA PRO A 157 -5.71 -7.71 -13.69
C PRO A 157 -5.64 -6.20 -13.44
N THR A 158 -5.86 -5.42 -14.50
CA THR A 158 -5.92 -3.96 -14.37
C THR A 158 -7.14 -3.50 -13.58
N ASP A 159 -7.08 -2.31 -12.99
CA ASP A 159 -8.17 -1.74 -12.21
C ASP A 159 -9.50 -1.64 -12.98
N PRO A 160 -9.53 -1.24 -14.26
CA PRO A 160 -10.76 -1.24 -15.06
C PRO A 160 -11.37 -2.63 -15.30
N CYS A 161 -10.57 -3.69 -15.28
CA CYS A 161 -11.10 -5.05 -15.44
C CYS A 161 -11.95 -5.46 -14.23
N PHE A 162 -11.52 -5.10 -13.01
CA PHE A 162 -12.26 -5.38 -11.80
C PHE A 162 -12.23 -4.15 -10.89
N PRO A 163 -13.16 -3.20 -11.08
CA PRO A 163 -13.22 -1.96 -10.32
C PRO A 163 -13.43 -2.19 -8.82
N TYR A 164 -12.93 -1.26 -8.00
CA TYR A 164 -13.00 -1.38 -6.55
C TYR A 164 -14.39 -1.06 -5.99
N GLU A 165 -14.97 -2.04 -5.28
CA GLU A 165 -16.30 -1.96 -4.66
C GLU A 165 -16.33 -2.45 -3.20
N ALA A 166 -15.30 -3.19 -2.76
CA ALA A 166 -15.29 -3.87 -1.46
C ALA A 166 -15.50 -2.95 -0.24
N GLY A 167 -15.18 -1.67 -0.37
CA GLY A 167 -15.36 -0.68 0.68
C GLY A 167 -16.61 0.21 0.54
N ILE A 168 -17.46 0.00 -0.47
CA ILE A 168 -18.68 0.83 -0.69
C ILE A 168 -19.81 0.42 0.26
N VAL A 169 -19.98 -0.89 0.50
CA VAL A 169 -21.02 -1.43 1.38
C VAL A 169 -20.37 -2.20 2.51
N GLU A 170 -20.60 -1.77 3.76
CA GLU A 170 -20.11 -2.48 4.94
C GLU A 170 -20.56 -3.95 4.93
N GLY A 171 -19.60 -4.86 5.07
CA GLY A 171 -19.85 -6.30 5.18
C GLY A 171 -20.20 -7.01 3.87
N ARG A 172 -20.08 -6.38 2.71
CA ARG A 172 -20.34 -7.03 1.41
C ARG A 172 -19.16 -6.85 0.44
N GLN A 173 -18.23 -7.80 0.50
CA GLN A 173 -17.21 -7.97 -0.53
C GLN A 173 -17.82 -8.65 -1.77
N PRO A 174 -17.70 -8.07 -2.99
CA PRO A 174 -18.09 -8.75 -4.22
C PRO A 174 -17.40 -10.11 -4.34
N ALA A 175 -18.14 -11.12 -4.79
CA ALA A 175 -17.56 -12.42 -5.08
C ALA A 175 -16.45 -12.29 -6.15
N CYS A 176 -15.47 -13.20 -6.13
CA CYS A 176 -14.47 -13.23 -7.18
C CYS A 176 -15.13 -13.42 -8.56
N SER A 177 -15.10 -12.39 -9.40
CA SER A 177 -15.41 -12.49 -10.81
C SER A 177 -14.09 -12.42 -11.60
N LYS A 178 -13.69 -13.52 -12.23
CA LYS A 178 -12.51 -13.56 -13.12
C LYS A 178 -12.80 -12.95 -14.51
N GLN A 179 -13.89 -12.22 -14.65
CA GLN A 179 -14.38 -11.74 -15.94
C GLN A 179 -14.01 -10.27 -16.09
N CYS A 180 -12.90 -10.00 -16.78
CA CYS A 180 -12.68 -8.68 -17.38
C CYS A 180 -13.66 -8.52 -18.55
N ALA A 181 -14.33 -7.37 -18.63
CA ALA A 181 -15.14 -7.03 -19.80
C ALA A 181 -14.29 -6.98 -21.10
N ASP A 182 -13.00 -6.63 -20.98
CA ASP A 182 -12.01 -6.66 -22.05
C ASP A 182 -10.90 -7.67 -21.75
N SER A 183 -10.62 -8.58 -22.68
CA SER A 183 -9.53 -9.55 -22.56
C SER A 183 -8.13 -8.94 -22.60
N SER A 184 -7.96 -7.72 -23.14
CA SER A 184 -6.68 -7.00 -23.16
C SER A 184 -6.24 -6.52 -21.78
N GLN A 185 -7.16 -6.55 -20.81
CA GLN A 185 -6.98 -6.06 -19.44
C GLN A 185 -6.70 -7.17 -18.41
N ARG A 186 -6.58 -8.43 -18.89
CA ARG A 186 -6.25 -9.62 -18.09
C ARG A 186 -4.76 -9.70 -17.78
#